data_AF-A0A349J9C5-F1
#
_entry.id   AF-A0A349J9C5-F1
#
_cell.length_a   1.000
_cell.length_b   1.000
_cell.length_c   1.000
_cell.angle_alpha   90.00
_cell.angle_beta   90.00
_cell.angle_gamma   90.00
#
_symmetry.space_group_name_H-M   'P 1'
#
loop_
_entity.id
_entity.type
_entity.pdbx_description
1 polymer ?
#
loop_
_entity_poly.entity_id
_entity_poly.type
_entity_poly.pdbx_seq_one_letter_code
_entity_poly.pdbx_strand_id
1 'polypeptide(L)'
;MWRYLKAAFLARPHVPGLGAVPLNLVAVAAVGILGFINPGIWFLGAGLELGYLWLLVSNQRFRNVVDALETAPRVAADATAREKALLDRLTAPARKALAKVEAGCARVLELQQSAHAESFVLEGNRDALARLRWTYLKLLVAEANLQSGEWDEPESSIRERITVLDSEIASAPTDGVRESKQATREILSRRLANRDQRLRNLAEIAADRARIEAQVELARENASIQGQPVTIASDVELASGLLDYGAAAPDIADLESAHAEARRRGGVGA
;
A
#
# COMPACT_ATOMS: atom_id res chain seq x y z
N MET A 1 12.08 -1.47 -29.23
CA MET A 1 12.10 -2.54 -30.27
C MET A 1 12.97 -3.73 -29.87
N TRP A 2 14.27 -3.55 -29.60
CA TRP A 2 15.18 -4.65 -29.21
C TRP A 2 14.71 -5.48 -27.99
N ARG A 3 14.06 -4.84 -27.00
CA ARG A 3 13.44 -5.49 -25.83
C ARG A 3 12.36 -6.51 -26.21
N TYR A 4 11.40 -6.10 -27.06
CA TYR A 4 10.32 -6.97 -27.51
C TYR A 4 10.82 -8.13 -28.38
N LEU A 5 11.87 -7.92 -29.19
CA LEU A 5 12.51 -9.00 -29.96
C LEU A 5 13.15 -10.07 -29.06
N LYS A 6 13.89 -9.66 -28.00
CA LYS A 6 14.47 -10.61 -27.05
C LYS A 6 13.40 -11.39 -26.28
N ALA A 7 12.35 -10.70 -25.82
CA ALA A 7 11.24 -11.34 -25.13
C ALA A 7 10.46 -12.30 -26.04
N ALA A 8 10.27 -11.95 -27.32
CA ALA A 8 9.65 -12.81 -28.32
C ALA A 8 10.50 -14.05 -28.62
N PHE A 9 11.82 -13.88 -28.78
CA PHE A 9 12.74 -14.97 -29.07
C PHE A 9 12.84 -15.97 -27.91
N LEU A 10 12.77 -15.49 -26.67
CA LEU A 10 12.78 -16.31 -25.46
C LEU A 10 11.39 -16.67 -24.92
N ALA A 11 10.31 -16.32 -25.64
CA ALA A 11 8.95 -16.63 -25.23
C ALA A 11 8.78 -18.16 -25.16
N ARG A 12 8.37 -18.65 -23.98
CA ARG A 12 8.11 -20.06 -23.70
C ARG A 12 6.60 -20.28 -23.58
N PRO A 13 5.86 -20.38 -24.69
CA PRO A 13 4.45 -20.74 -24.64
C PRO A 13 4.32 -22.15 -24.06
N HIS A 14 3.43 -22.33 -23.09
CA HIS A 14 3.21 -23.62 -22.45
C HIS A 14 2.40 -24.51 -23.41
N VAL A 15 3.02 -25.56 -23.94
CA VAL A 15 2.34 -26.51 -24.84
C VAL A 15 2.00 -27.77 -24.02
N PRO A 16 0.73 -28.21 -23.94
CA PRO A 16 0.35 -29.37 -23.15
C PRO A 16 1.08 -30.63 -23.67
N GLY A 17 1.86 -31.27 -22.80
CA GLY A 17 2.63 -32.50 -23.09
C GLY A 17 4.13 -32.34 -23.32
N LEU A 18 4.64 -31.13 -23.64
CA LEU A 18 6.07 -30.88 -23.92
C LEU A 18 6.75 -29.88 -22.96
N GLY A 19 5.98 -29.22 -22.09
CA GLY A 19 6.49 -28.23 -21.13
C GLY A 19 6.77 -26.86 -21.74
N ALA A 20 7.50 -26.01 -21.01
CA ALA A 20 7.82 -24.63 -21.39
C ALA A 20 9.05 -24.57 -22.32
N VAL A 21 8.88 -24.99 -23.57
CA VAL A 21 9.97 -25.03 -24.58
C VAL A 21 10.00 -23.73 -25.37
N PRO A 22 11.16 -23.07 -25.52
CA PRO A 22 11.28 -21.89 -26.38
C PRO A 22 11.17 -22.32 -27.85
N LEU A 23 9.96 -22.27 -28.41
CA LEU A 23 9.64 -22.78 -29.75
C LEU A 23 10.53 -22.17 -30.84
N ASN A 24 10.90 -20.90 -30.70
CA ASN A 24 11.80 -20.21 -31.64
C ASN A 24 13.20 -20.82 -31.64
N LEU A 25 13.75 -21.20 -30.49
CA LEU A 25 15.07 -21.84 -30.42
C LEU A 25 15.07 -23.21 -31.10
N VAL A 26 13.97 -23.96 -30.97
CA VAL A 26 13.79 -25.26 -31.64
C VAL A 26 13.60 -25.08 -33.15
N ALA A 27 12.87 -24.05 -33.58
CA ALA A 27 12.69 -23.72 -34.99
C ALA A 27 14.01 -23.28 -35.65
N VAL A 28 14.81 -22.43 -35.00
CA VAL A 28 16.16 -22.05 -35.47
C VAL A 28 17.08 -23.27 -35.55
N ALA A 29 17.08 -24.13 -34.53
CA ALA A 29 17.90 -25.33 -34.54
C ALA A 29 17.50 -26.28 -35.68
N ALA A 30 16.20 -26.48 -35.92
CA ALA A 30 15.69 -27.32 -36.99
C ALA A 30 16.02 -26.76 -38.38
N VAL A 31 15.84 -25.46 -38.60
CA VAL A 31 16.19 -24.76 -39.86
C VAL A 31 17.70 -24.77 -40.10
N GLY A 32 18.50 -24.59 -39.04
CA GLY A 32 19.96 -24.66 -39.09
C GLY A 32 20.45 -26.03 -39.54
N ILE A 33 19.89 -27.11 -39.01
CA ILE A 33 20.20 -28.49 -39.38
C ILE A 33 19.73 -28.79 -40.82
N LEU A 34 18.51 -28.40 -41.19
CA LEU A 34 17.94 -28.66 -42.52
C LEU A 34 18.64 -27.89 -43.65
N GLY A 35 19.19 -26.69 -43.37
CA GLY A 35 19.86 -25.90 -44.39
C GLY A 35 21.25 -26.38 -44.81
N PHE A 36 21.85 -27.34 -44.10
CA PHE A 36 23.02 -28.07 -44.61
C PHE A 36 22.70 -28.95 -45.83
N ILE A 37 21.43 -29.32 -46.01
CA ILE A 37 20.96 -30.11 -47.16
C ILE A 37 20.62 -29.19 -48.34
N ASN A 38 20.11 -27.98 -48.06
CA ASN A 38 19.81 -26.99 -49.10
C ASN A 38 19.98 -25.55 -48.57
N PRO A 39 20.90 -24.73 -49.11
CA PRO A 39 21.17 -23.37 -48.62
C PRO A 39 19.97 -22.43 -48.72
N GLY A 40 19.00 -22.71 -49.60
CA GLY A 40 17.77 -21.92 -49.73
C GLY A 40 16.88 -21.95 -48.48
N ILE A 41 16.98 -23.02 -47.67
CA ILE A 41 16.21 -23.18 -46.43
C ILE A 41 16.68 -22.18 -45.36
N TRP A 42 17.96 -21.79 -45.36
CA TRP A 42 18.46 -20.75 -44.44
C TRP A 42 17.80 -19.40 -44.69
N PHE A 43 17.66 -18.98 -45.94
CA PHE A 43 17.00 -17.71 -46.27
C PHE A 43 15.50 -17.75 -46.02
N LEU A 44 14.85 -18.88 -46.33
CA LEU A 44 13.41 -19.04 -46.17
C LEU A 44 13.02 -19.12 -44.68
N GLY A 45 13.80 -19.84 -43.87
CA GLY A 45 13.61 -19.90 -42.42
C GLY A 45 13.91 -18.56 -41.74
N ALA A 46 14.99 -17.88 -42.12
CA ALA A 46 15.30 -16.55 -41.60
C ALA A 46 14.21 -15.52 -41.93
N GLY A 47 13.68 -15.54 -43.17
CA GLY A 47 12.57 -14.67 -43.57
C GLY A 47 11.28 -14.95 -42.80
N LEU A 48 10.97 -16.23 -42.56
CA LEU A 48 9.77 -16.64 -41.84
C LEU A 48 9.85 -16.29 -40.34
N GLU A 49 11.02 -16.45 -39.73
CA GLU A 49 11.26 -15.96 -38.36
C GLU A 49 11.16 -14.44 -38.26
N LEU A 50 11.75 -13.69 -39.20
CA LEU A 50 11.62 -12.23 -39.21
C LEU A 50 10.17 -11.79 -39.35
N GLY A 51 9.40 -12.44 -40.24
CA GLY A 51 7.97 -12.19 -40.41
C GLY A 51 7.17 -12.50 -39.14
N TYR A 52 7.44 -13.65 -38.50
CA TYR A 52 6.79 -14.06 -37.26
C TYR A 52 7.12 -13.11 -36.10
N LEU A 53 8.39 -12.76 -35.91
CA LEU A 53 8.83 -11.80 -34.90
C LEU A 53 8.22 -10.42 -35.14
N TRP A 54 8.14 -9.97 -36.39
CA TRP A 54 7.51 -8.70 -36.73
C TRP A 54 6.01 -8.70 -36.42
N LEU A 55 5.29 -9.79 -36.75
CA LEU A 55 3.88 -9.97 -36.42
C LEU A 55 3.65 -9.97 -34.90
N LEU A 56 4.51 -10.65 -34.14
CA LEU A 56 4.40 -10.76 -32.69
C LEU A 56 4.71 -9.43 -31.98
N VAL A 57 5.73 -8.69 -32.44
CA VAL A 57 6.09 -7.36 -31.92
C VAL A 57 5.02 -6.32 -32.27
N SER A 58 4.35 -6.46 -33.42
CA SER A 58 3.25 -5.58 -33.83
C SER A 58 1.98 -5.78 -32.98
N ASN A 59 1.80 -6.96 -32.37
CA ASN A 59 0.63 -7.23 -31.52
C ASN A 59 0.69 -6.48 -30.18
N GLN A 60 -0.31 -5.62 -29.94
CA GLN A 60 -0.41 -4.82 -28.72
C GLN A 60 -0.56 -5.67 -27.45
N ARG A 61 -1.22 -6.83 -27.54
CA ARG A 61 -1.38 -7.73 -26.38
C ARG A 61 -0.06 -8.30 -25.90
N PHE A 62 0.83 -8.66 -26.83
CA PHE A 62 2.16 -9.18 -26.50
C PHE A 62 3.03 -8.11 -25.83
N ARG A 63 3.02 -6.88 -26.37
CA ARG A 63 3.72 -5.74 -25.77
C ARG A 63 3.25 -5.47 -24.34
N ASN A 64 1.93 -5.45 -24.13
CA ASN A 64 1.35 -5.23 -22.80
C ASN A 64 1.76 -6.31 -21.78
N VAL A 65 1.84 -7.58 -22.19
CA VAL A 65 2.28 -8.68 -21.30
C VAL A 65 3.76 -8.56 -20.95
N VAL A 66 4.62 -8.27 -21.92
CA VAL A 66 6.06 -8.08 -21.69
C VAL A 66 6.32 -6.86 -20.80
N ASP A 67 5.63 -5.75 -21.08
CA ASP A 67 5.74 -4.54 -20.27
C ASP A 67 5.28 -4.81 -18.84
N ALA A 68 4.17 -5.55 -18.64
CA ALA A 68 3.71 -5.96 -17.30
C ALA A 68 4.71 -6.87 -16.57
N LEU A 69 5.34 -7.81 -17.29
CA LEU A 69 6.32 -8.73 -16.70
C LEU A 69 7.61 -8.03 -16.26
N GLU A 70 8.06 -7.02 -17.00
CA GLU A 70 9.25 -6.23 -16.67
C GLU A 70 8.99 -5.16 -15.60
N THR A 71 7.80 -4.56 -15.59
CA THR A 71 7.46 -3.53 -14.58
C THR A 71 7.01 -4.11 -13.25
N ALA A 72 6.35 -5.27 -13.21
CA ALA A 72 5.89 -5.89 -11.97
C ALA A 72 6.97 -6.03 -10.87
N PRO A 73 8.17 -6.57 -11.14
CA PRO A 73 9.21 -6.70 -10.10
C PRO A 73 9.74 -5.34 -9.63
N ARG A 74 9.79 -4.33 -10.50
CA ARG A 74 10.20 -2.96 -10.12
C ARG A 74 9.17 -2.29 -9.22
N VAL A 75 7.89 -2.38 -9.58
CA VAL A 75 6.79 -1.84 -8.78
C VAL A 75 6.74 -2.49 -7.39
N ALA A 76 6.96 -3.81 -7.32
CA ALA A 76 7.03 -4.52 -6.04
C ALA A 76 8.23 -4.09 -5.17
N ALA A 77 9.41 -3.91 -5.78
CA ALA A 77 10.60 -3.43 -5.07
C ALA A 77 10.41 -1.99 -4.55
N ASP A 78 9.82 -1.11 -5.35
CA ASP A 78 9.54 0.26 -4.93
C ASP A 78 8.49 0.30 -3.81
N ALA A 79 7.45 -0.53 -3.88
CA ALA A 79 6.44 -0.63 -2.82
C ALA A 79 7.05 -1.07 -1.48
N THR A 80 7.90 -2.11 -1.49
CA THR A 80 8.58 -2.58 -0.27
C THR A 80 9.55 -1.54 0.30
N ALA A 81 10.26 -0.79 -0.55
CA ALA A 81 11.12 0.31 -0.10
C ALA A 81 10.33 1.45 0.56
N ARG A 82 9.15 1.80 0.01
CA ARG A 82 8.26 2.84 0.58
C ARG A 82 7.61 2.39 1.88
N GLU A 83 7.14 1.14 1.97
CA GLU A 83 6.63 0.58 3.23
C GLU A 83 7.71 0.65 4.32
N LYS A 84 8.95 0.28 3.99
CA LYS A 84 10.08 0.42 4.92
C LYS A 84 10.33 1.87 5.34
N ALA A 85 10.26 2.82 4.41
CA ALA A 85 10.42 4.24 4.73
C ALA A 85 9.34 4.75 5.70
N LEU A 86 8.10 4.25 5.60
CA LEU A 86 7.04 4.56 6.58
C LEU A 86 7.35 3.94 7.95
N LEU A 87 7.81 2.69 7.99
CA LEU A 87 8.21 2.01 9.22
C LEU A 87 9.37 2.71 9.93
N ASP A 88 10.30 3.28 9.17
CA ASP A 88 11.45 4.01 9.73
C ASP A 88 11.05 5.34 10.38
N ARG A 89 9.92 5.95 9.98
CA ARG A 89 9.35 7.14 10.62
C ARG A 89 8.64 6.83 11.94
N LEU A 90 8.31 5.57 12.20
CA LEU A 90 7.59 5.17 13.40
C LEU A 90 8.51 5.10 14.63
N THR A 91 7.96 5.49 15.77
CA THR A 91 8.63 5.32 17.07
C THR A 91 8.81 3.84 17.41
N ALA A 92 9.77 3.52 18.30
CA ALA A 92 9.95 2.15 18.80
C ALA A 92 8.66 1.50 19.36
N PRO A 93 7.84 2.17 20.20
CA PRO A 93 6.58 1.60 20.66
C PRO A 93 5.57 1.37 19.53
N ALA A 94 5.48 2.27 18.54
CA ALA A 94 4.60 2.10 17.38
C ALA A 94 4.98 0.87 16.53
N ARG A 95 6.28 0.67 16.28
CA ARG A 95 6.78 -0.53 15.58
C ARG A 95 6.46 -1.82 16.33
N LYS A 96 6.61 -1.83 17.66
CA LYS A 96 6.26 -2.98 18.49
C LYS A 96 4.76 -3.29 18.44
N ALA A 97 3.92 -2.26 18.46
CA ALA A 97 2.47 -2.41 18.36
C ALA A 97 2.06 -3.01 17.00
N LEU A 98 2.64 -2.52 15.90
CA LEU A 98 2.43 -3.09 14.57
C LEU A 98 2.82 -4.57 14.52
N ALA A 99 4.03 -4.92 15.00
CA ALA A 99 4.51 -6.29 14.99
C ALA A 99 3.59 -7.26 15.78
N LYS A 100 2.96 -6.78 16.86
CA LYS A 100 1.97 -7.55 17.63
C LYS A 100 0.73 -7.87 16.78
N VAL A 101 0.19 -6.88 16.07
CA VAL A 101 -0.96 -7.05 15.17
C VAL A 101 -0.60 -8.00 14.02
N GLU A 102 0.58 -7.84 13.42
CA GLU A 102 1.07 -8.72 12.36
C GLU A 102 1.20 -10.18 12.81
N ALA A 103 1.76 -10.42 14.00
CA ALA A 103 1.85 -11.75 14.59
C ALA A 103 0.46 -12.35 14.85
N GLY A 104 -0.50 -11.53 15.31
CA GLY A 104 -1.89 -11.94 15.48
C GLY A 104 -2.53 -12.38 14.15
N CYS A 105 -2.43 -11.55 13.12
CA CYS A 105 -2.93 -11.88 11.78
C CYS A 105 -2.29 -13.16 11.21
N ALA A 106 -0.97 -13.32 11.35
CA ALA A 106 -0.28 -14.52 10.90
C ALA A 106 -0.79 -15.78 11.62
N ARG A 107 -1.03 -15.67 12.94
CA ARG A 107 -1.53 -16.79 13.74
C ARG A 107 -2.96 -17.19 13.36
N VAL A 108 -3.82 -16.23 13.02
CA VAL A 108 -5.18 -16.49 12.51
C VAL A 108 -5.11 -17.34 11.23
N LEU A 109 -4.27 -16.95 10.27
CA LEU A 109 -4.11 -17.67 9.00
C LEU A 109 -3.58 -19.09 9.20
N GLU A 110 -2.59 -19.26 10.07
CA GLU A 110 -2.02 -20.57 10.39
C GLU A 110 -3.06 -21.51 11.00
N LEU A 111 -3.88 -21.01 11.95
CA LEU A 111 -4.95 -21.78 12.56
C LEU A 111 -6.01 -22.20 11.53
N GLN A 112 -6.42 -21.30 10.63
CA GLN A 112 -7.38 -21.63 9.57
C GLN A 112 -6.84 -22.63 8.56
N GLN A 113 -5.55 -22.54 8.22
CA GLN A 113 -4.90 -23.51 7.34
C GLN A 113 -4.85 -24.90 7.99
N SER A 114 -4.59 -24.96 9.30
CA SER A 114 -4.60 -26.21 10.07
C SER A 114 -6.01 -26.81 10.23
N ALA A 115 -7.05 -25.97 10.18
CA ALA A 115 -8.46 -26.37 10.26
C ALA A 115 -9.05 -26.80 8.91
N HIS A 116 -8.23 -26.91 7.85
CA HIS A 116 -8.65 -27.29 6.50
C HIS A 116 -9.80 -26.43 5.93
N ALA A 117 -9.80 -25.12 6.22
CA ALA A 117 -10.77 -24.20 5.63
C ALA A 117 -10.70 -24.20 4.10
N GLU A 118 -11.82 -23.95 3.44
CA GLU A 118 -11.89 -23.89 1.97
C GLU A 118 -10.96 -22.80 1.42
N SER A 119 -10.29 -23.09 0.29
CA SER A 119 -9.30 -22.18 -0.31
C SER A 119 -9.85 -20.78 -0.60
N PHE A 120 -11.14 -20.68 -0.94
CA PHE A 120 -11.79 -19.39 -1.20
C PHE A 120 -11.96 -18.55 0.08
N VAL A 121 -12.35 -19.19 1.18
CA VAL A 121 -12.51 -18.54 2.49
C VAL A 121 -11.16 -18.09 3.04
N LEU A 122 -10.11 -18.92 2.86
CA LEU A 122 -8.74 -18.57 3.25
C LEU A 122 -8.22 -17.33 2.51
N GLU A 123 -8.44 -17.23 1.20
CA GLU A 123 -7.99 -16.07 0.41
C GLU A 123 -8.74 -14.80 0.80
N GLY A 124 -10.06 -14.88 0.99
CA GLY A 124 -10.87 -13.76 1.46
C GLY A 124 -10.44 -13.23 2.85
N ASN A 125 -10.12 -14.15 3.77
CA ASN A 125 -9.63 -13.79 5.10
C ASN A 125 -8.22 -13.18 5.06
N ARG A 126 -7.34 -13.73 4.22
CA ARG A 126 -6.00 -13.17 3.99
C ARG A 126 -6.08 -11.72 3.51
N ASP A 127 -6.95 -11.46 2.55
CA ASP A 127 -7.20 -10.12 2.04
C ASP A 127 -7.77 -9.18 3.11
N ALA A 128 -8.71 -9.66 3.94
CA ALA A 128 -9.28 -8.86 5.01
C ALA A 128 -8.25 -8.52 6.12
N LEU A 129 -7.43 -9.49 6.54
CA LEU A 129 -6.35 -9.27 7.51
C LEU A 129 -5.27 -8.33 6.95
N ALA A 130 -4.95 -8.42 5.65
CA ALA A 130 -4.04 -7.49 5.00
C ALA A 130 -4.58 -6.06 4.99
N ARG A 131 -5.90 -5.87 4.76
CA ARG A 131 -6.57 -4.57 4.86
C ARG A 131 -6.52 -4.00 6.28
N LEU A 132 -6.77 -4.82 7.30
CA LEU A 132 -6.68 -4.41 8.70
C LEU A 132 -5.25 -3.97 9.06
N ARG A 133 -4.24 -4.77 8.69
CA ARG A 133 -2.81 -4.44 8.88
C ARG A 133 -2.45 -3.09 8.23
N TRP A 134 -2.85 -2.90 6.98
CA TRP A 134 -2.60 -1.67 6.24
C TRP A 134 -3.27 -0.46 6.89
N THR A 135 -4.52 -0.61 7.33
CA THR A 135 -5.26 0.43 8.05
C THR A 135 -4.58 0.78 9.37
N TYR A 136 -4.13 -0.23 10.13
CA TYR A 136 -3.41 -0.02 11.38
C TYR A 136 -2.10 0.76 11.16
N LEU A 137 -1.34 0.43 10.12
CA LEU A 137 -0.13 1.17 9.76
C LEU A 137 -0.43 2.65 9.45
N LYS A 138 -1.49 2.94 8.70
CA LYS A 138 -1.90 4.34 8.43
C LYS A 138 -2.22 5.11 9.69
N LEU A 139 -2.93 4.48 10.64
CA LEU A 139 -3.24 5.09 11.94
C LEU A 139 -1.98 5.43 12.73
N LEU A 140 -0.99 4.53 12.73
CA LEU A 140 0.31 4.78 13.37
C LEU A 140 1.07 5.95 12.73
N VAL A 141 1.05 6.03 11.40
CA VAL A 141 1.70 7.14 10.67
C VAL A 141 1.00 8.46 10.96
N ALA A 142 -0.33 8.49 10.94
CA ALA A 142 -1.11 9.67 11.28
C ALA A 142 -0.85 10.12 12.74
N GLU A 143 -0.80 9.19 13.69
CA GLU A 143 -0.44 9.48 15.07
C GLU A 143 0.97 10.09 15.19
N ALA A 144 1.96 9.50 14.53
CA ALA A 144 3.33 10.01 14.53
C ALA A 144 3.42 11.43 13.94
N ASN A 145 2.64 11.74 12.89
CA ASN A 145 2.58 13.08 12.32
C ASN A 145 1.91 14.09 13.24
N LEU A 146 0.85 13.69 13.95
CA LEU A 146 0.17 14.56 14.91
C LEU A 146 1.03 14.83 16.16
N GLN A 147 1.90 13.90 16.52
CA GLN A 147 2.83 14.01 17.66
C GLN A 147 4.14 14.74 17.33
N SER A 148 4.59 14.75 16.07
CA SER A 148 5.88 15.35 15.66
C SER A 148 5.90 16.88 15.72
N GLY A 149 4.74 17.54 15.85
CA GLY A 149 4.65 18.95 16.17
C GLY A 149 4.89 19.17 17.67
N GLU A 150 6.14 19.26 18.10
CA GLU A 150 6.48 19.66 19.47
C GLU A 150 5.83 21.00 19.82
N TRP A 151 5.17 21.04 20.97
CA TRP A 151 4.53 22.24 21.49
C TRP A 151 5.49 22.90 22.48
N ASP A 152 6.31 23.83 21.99
CA ASP A 152 7.21 24.59 22.87
C ASP A 152 6.47 25.37 23.97
N GLU A 153 5.19 25.70 23.73
CA GLU A 153 4.38 26.50 24.64
C GLU A 153 3.24 25.66 25.27
N PRO A 154 3.13 25.61 26.62
CA PRO A 154 2.03 24.93 27.29
C PRO A 154 0.71 25.66 27.04
N GLU A 155 -0.38 24.89 26.95
CA GLU A 155 -1.72 25.40 26.67
C GLU A 155 -2.20 26.43 27.70
N SER A 156 -1.82 26.25 28.97
CA SER A 156 -2.10 27.21 30.05
C SER A 156 -1.47 28.58 29.79
N SER A 157 -0.23 28.63 29.29
CA SER A 157 0.46 29.88 28.94
C SER A 157 -0.27 30.62 27.82
N ILE A 158 -0.72 29.89 26.78
CA ILE A 158 -1.49 30.49 25.69
C ILE A 158 -2.81 31.08 26.21
N ARG A 159 -3.52 30.37 27.10
CA ARG A 159 -4.76 30.87 27.72
C ARG A 159 -4.53 32.11 28.60
N GLU A 160 -3.47 32.10 29.38
CA GLU A 160 -3.10 33.23 30.23
C GLU A 160 -2.83 34.48 29.38
N ARG A 161 -2.05 34.33 28.29
CA ARG A 161 -1.77 35.42 27.34
C ARG A 161 -3.03 35.95 26.66
N ILE A 162 -3.98 35.08 26.30
CA ILE A 162 -5.29 35.50 25.78
C ILE A 162 -6.04 36.34 26.82
N THR A 163 -6.04 35.92 28.08
CA THR A 163 -6.71 36.62 29.19
C THR A 163 -6.09 38.01 29.43
N VAL A 164 -4.75 38.10 29.40
CA VAL A 164 -4.03 39.37 29.48
C VAL A 164 -4.39 40.27 28.30
N LEU A 165 -4.34 39.75 27.07
CA LEU A 165 -4.73 40.50 25.87
C LEU A 165 -6.18 41.01 25.94
N ASP A 166 -7.10 40.23 26.51
CA ASP A 166 -8.50 40.65 26.68
C ASP A 166 -8.62 41.90 27.58
N SER A 167 -7.88 41.93 28.70
CA SER A 167 -7.82 43.12 29.56
C SER A 167 -7.14 44.32 28.90
N GLU A 168 -6.11 44.06 28.10
CA GLU A 168 -5.36 45.08 27.39
C GLU A 168 -6.11 45.67 26.19
N ILE A 169 -6.97 44.88 25.55
CA ILE A 169 -7.87 45.32 24.48
C ILE A 169 -8.91 46.27 25.05
N ALA A 170 -9.45 45.99 26.25
CA ALA A 170 -10.41 46.86 26.91
C ALA A 170 -9.83 48.24 27.25
N SER A 171 -8.55 48.27 27.67
CA SER A 171 -7.81 49.47 28.09
C SER A 171 -6.96 50.10 26.98
N ALA A 172 -7.13 49.69 25.72
CA ALA A 172 -6.28 50.14 24.61
C ALA A 172 -6.39 51.67 24.36
N PRO A 173 -5.25 52.38 24.24
CA PRO A 173 -5.21 53.84 24.16
C PRO A 173 -5.62 54.39 22.78
N THR A 174 -5.53 53.59 21.71
CA THR A 174 -5.92 53.96 20.35
C THR A 174 -6.58 52.76 19.65
N ASP A 175 -7.39 53.05 18.63
CA ASP A 175 -8.07 51.99 17.87
C ASP A 175 -7.09 51.10 17.10
N GLY A 176 -6.01 51.65 16.54
CA GLY A 176 -4.97 50.84 15.89
C GLY A 176 -4.26 49.86 16.84
N VAL A 177 -4.05 50.25 18.11
CA VAL A 177 -3.52 49.33 19.13
C VAL A 177 -4.56 48.26 19.49
N ARG A 178 -5.84 48.63 19.58
CA ARG A 178 -6.93 47.69 19.85
C ARG A 178 -7.02 46.62 18.75
N GLU A 179 -7.01 47.03 17.48
CA GLU A 179 -7.07 46.12 16.33
C GLU A 179 -5.87 45.16 16.29
N SER A 180 -4.66 45.69 16.48
CA SER A 180 -3.44 44.85 16.50
C SER A 180 -3.47 43.80 17.62
N LYS A 181 -3.93 44.18 18.81
CA LYS A 181 -4.09 43.24 19.94
C LYS A 181 -5.20 42.22 19.69
N GLN A 182 -6.32 42.63 19.08
CA GLN A 182 -7.40 41.73 18.67
C GLN A 182 -6.90 40.69 17.64
N ALA A 183 -6.14 41.12 16.63
CA ALA A 183 -5.55 40.21 15.66
C ALA A 183 -4.59 39.19 16.33
N THR A 184 -3.78 39.65 17.29
CA THR A 184 -2.89 38.77 18.07
C THR A 184 -3.66 37.75 18.90
N ARG A 185 -4.72 38.20 19.58
CA ARG A 185 -5.62 37.32 20.33
C ARG A 185 -6.26 36.26 19.43
N GLU A 186 -6.71 36.66 18.24
CA GLU A 186 -7.31 35.75 17.28
C GLU A 186 -6.32 34.66 16.84
N ILE A 187 -5.06 35.02 16.54
CA ILE A 187 -4.00 34.06 16.22
C ILE A 187 -3.80 33.05 17.37
N LEU A 188 -3.72 33.51 18.62
CA LEU A 188 -3.58 32.62 19.78
C LEU A 188 -4.79 31.71 19.96
N SER A 189 -6.02 32.22 19.74
CA SER A 189 -7.23 31.42 19.81
C SER A 189 -7.28 30.32 18.75
N ARG A 190 -6.84 30.62 17.51
CA ARG A 190 -6.72 29.63 16.43
C ARG A 190 -5.66 28.58 16.76
N ARG A 191 -4.51 28.97 17.35
CA ARG A 191 -3.49 28.02 17.82
C ARG A 191 -4.05 27.05 18.85
N LEU A 192 -4.87 27.53 19.80
CA LEU A 192 -5.50 26.70 20.82
C LEU A 192 -6.56 25.77 20.22
N ALA A 193 -7.42 26.27 19.33
CA ALA A 193 -8.41 25.44 18.64
C ALA A 193 -7.76 24.31 17.81
N ASN A 194 -6.62 24.60 17.15
CA ASN A 194 -5.85 23.59 16.42
C ASN A 194 -5.25 22.54 17.36
N ARG A 195 -4.85 22.92 18.58
CA ARG A 195 -4.40 21.99 19.62
C ARG A 195 -5.50 21.04 20.05
N ASP A 196 -6.66 21.59 20.37
CA ASP A 196 -7.81 20.80 20.78
C ASP A 196 -8.24 19.82 19.68
N GLN A 197 -8.22 20.25 18.41
CA GLN A 197 -8.52 19.37 17.29
C GLN A 197 -7.52 18.23 17.16
N ARG A 198 -6.21 18.49 17.30
CA ARG A 198 -5.20 17.44 17.26
C ARG A 198 -5.36 16.43 18.40
N LEU A 199 -5.68 16.89 19.62
CA LEU A 199 -5.95 16.01 20.76
C LEU A 199 -7.17 15.12 20.52
N ARG A 200 -8.25 15.67 19.94
CA ARG A 200 -9.43 14.87 19.52
C ARG A 200 -9.04 13.82 18.49
N ASN A 201 -8.31 14.20 17.45
CA ASN A 201 -7.86 13.27 16.41
C ASN A 201 -6.97 12.15 16.99
N LEU A 202 -6.07 12.47 17.93
CA LEU A 202 -5.25 11.46 18.61
C LEU A 202 -6.09 10.48 19.44
N ALA A 203 -7.12 10.96 20.13
CA ALA A 203 -8.02 10.11 20.90
C ALA A 203 -8.84 9.18 19.97
N GLU A 204 -9.33 9.71 18.84
CA GLU A 204 -10.03 8.92 17.81
C GLU A 204 -9.12 7.85 17.21
N ILE A 205 -7.89 8.19 16.83
CA ILE A 205 -6.90 7.24 16.31
C ILE A 205 -6.60 6.14 17.34
N ALA A 206 -6.43 6.51 18.62
CA ALA A 206 -6.18 5.53 19.68
C ALA A 206 -7.35 4.56 19.85
N ALA A 207 -8.59 5.05 19.78
CA ALA A 207 -9.79 4.21 19.83
C ALA A 207 -9.89 3.28 18.61
N ASP A 208 -9.61 3.78 17.41
CA ASP A 208 -9.61 3.00 16.17
C ASP A 208 -8.52 1.90 16.19
N ARG A 209 -7.32 2.22 16.69
CA ARG A 209 -6.24 1.23 16.89
C ARG A 209 -6.66 0.13 17.86
N ALA A 210 -7.24 0.50 19.01
CA ALA A 210 -7.72 -0.46 20.00
C ALA A 210 -8.82 -1.37 19.42
N ARG A 211 -9.73 -0.82 18.59
CA ARG A 211 -10.76 -1.59 17.90
C ARG A 211 -10.17 -2.62 16.93
N ILE A 212 -9.17 -2.24 16.12
CA ILE A 212 -8.48 -3.19 15.21
C ILE A 212 -7.78 -4.29 16.01
N GLU A 213 -7.09 -3.95 17.10
CA GLU A 213 -6.44 -4.95 17.97
C GLU A 213 -7.46 -5.96 18.53
N ALA A 214 -8.61 -5.47 19.00
CA ALA A 214 -9.69 -6.33 19.48
C ALA A 214 -10.27 -7.23 18.39
N GLN A 215 -10.40 -6.74 17.15
CA GLN A 215 -10.87 -7.54 16.02
C GLN A 215 -9.90 -8.65 15.63
N VAL A 216 -8.59 -8.38 15.66
CA VAL A 216 -7.58 -9.42 15.40
C VAL A 216 -7.60 -10.49 16.49
N GLU A 217 -7.77 -10.08 17.75
CA GLU A 217 -7.88 -11.02 18.85
C GLU A 217 -9.15 -11.89 18.74
N LEU A 218 -10.30 -11.27 18.44
CA LEU A 218 -11.55 -12.00 18.17
C LEU A 218 -11.40 -12.96 16.99
N ALA A 219 -10.73 -12.54 15.90
CA ALA A 219 -10.45 -13.41 14.76
C ALA A 219 -9.57 -14.60 15.16
N ARG A 220 -8.61 -14.40 16.07
CA ARG A 220 -7.73 -15.45 16.59
C ARG A 220 -8.49 -16.45 17.45
N GLU A 221 -9.38 -15.96 18.31
CA GLU A 221 -10.27 -16.79 19.13
C GLU A 221 -11.21 -17.62 18.24
N ASN A 222 -11.86 -16.99 17.27
CA ASN A 222 -12.75 -17.68 16.33
C ASN A 222 -12.00 -18.73 15.49
N ALA A 223 -10.79 -18.43 15.03
CA ALA A 223 -9.98 -19.39 14.29
C ALA A 223 -9.54 -20.61 15.13
N SER A 224 -9.49 -20.47 16.47
CA SER A 224 -9.21 -21.58 17.38
C SER A 224 -10.41 -22.52 17.59
N ILE A 225 -11.63 -22.00 17.42
CA ILE A 225 -12.87 -22.76 17.50
C ILE A 225 -13.13 -23.37 16.11
N GLN A 226 -12.73 -24.63 15.92
CA GLN A 226 -12.75 -25.34 14.63
C GLN A 226 -14.04 -25.09 13.83
N GLY A 227 -13.88 -24.55 12.62
CA GLY A 227 -14.92 -24.53 11.57
C GLY A 227 -15.80 -23.29 11.48
N GLN A 228 -15.62 -22.27 12.32
CA GLN A 228 -16.35 -21.01 12.17
C GLN A 228 -15.70 -20.15 11.07
N PRO A 229 -16.44 -19.74 10.03
CA PRO A 229 -15.98 -18.71 9.10
C PRO A 229 -15.69 -17.45 9.91
N VAL A 230 -14.45 -16.98 9.88
CA VAL A 230 -14.13 -15.68 10.49
C VAL A 230 -14.74 -14.61 9.60
N THR A 231 -15.93 -14.13 9.96
CA THR A 231 -16.48 -12.88 9.41
C THR A 231 -15.68 -11.73 9.99
N ILE A 232 -14.53 -11.44 9.37
CA ILE A 232 -13.85 -10.17 9.59
C ILE A 232 -14.76 -9.11 8.99
N ALA A 233 -15.27 -8.21 9.83
CA ALA A 233 -16.04 -7.06 9.35
C ALA A 233 -15.16 -6.30 8.34
N SER A 234 -15.45 -6.50 7.06
CA SER A 234 -14.67 -5.96 5.93
C SER A 234 -14.67 -4.44 5.90
N ASP A 235 -15.66 -3.84 6.56
CA ASP A 235 -15.85 -2.40 6.69
C ASP A 235 -15.73 -2.02 8.16
N VAL A 236 -14.50 -1.93 8.65
CA VAL A 236 -14.25 -1.13 9.85
C VAL A 236 -14.47 0.31 9.44
N GLU A 237 -15.70 0.81 9.62
CA GLU A 237 -16.01 2.22 9.45
C GLU A 237 -15.19 2.99 10.51
N LEU A 238 -14.05 3.53 10.08
CA LEU A 238 -13.14 4.31 10.93
C LEU A 238 -13.80 5.64 11.25
N ALA A 239 -13.80 6.02 12.53
CA ALA A 239 -14.21 7.36 12.91
C ALA A 239 -13.25 8.40 12.30
N SER A 240 -11.98 7.98 12.08
CA SER A 240 -10.91 8.76 11.48
C SER A 240 -11.05 8.95 9.95
N GLY A 241 -12.24 9.28 9.43
CA GLY A 241 -12.51 9.38 7.98
C GLY A 241 -11.66 10.40 7.20
N LEU A 242 -10.97 11.31 7.89
CA LEU A 242 -10.04 12.28 7.31
C LEU A 242 -8.72 12.32 8.11
N LEU A 243 -7.88 11.30 7.93
CA LEU A 243 -6.56 11.24 8.55
C LEU A 243 -5.59 12.24 7.87
N ASP A 244 -4.97 13.10 8.66
CA ASP A 244 -3.84 13.92 8.21
C ASP A 244 -2.56 13.09 8.26
N TYR A 245 -2.07 12.71 7.08
CA TYR A 245 -0.84 11.95 6.92
C TYR A 245 0.39 12.84 6.69
N GLY A 246 0.25 14.17 6.71
CA GLY A 246 1.34 15.12 6.53
C GLY A 246 2.27 14.76 5.35
N ALA A 247 3.58 14.73 5.62
CA ALA A 247 4.60 14.38 4.64
C ALA A 247 4.59 12.91 4.18
N ALA A 248 3.77 12.05 4.80
CA ALA A 248 3.59 10.65 4.40
C ALA A 248 2.38 10.44 3.48
N ALA A 249 1.57 11.47 3.23
CA ALA A 249 0.42 11.39 2.33
C ALA A 249 0.74 10.84 0.92
N PRO A 250 1.80 11.29 0.21
CA PRO A 250 2.10 10.75 -1.12
C PRO A 250 2.54 9.28 -1.07
N ASP A 251 3.36 8.91 -0.07
CA ASP A 251 3.82 7.53 0.13
C ASP A 251 2.64 6.57 0.39
N ILE A 252 1.64 7.01 1.18
CA ILE A 252 0.42 6.24 1.47
C ILE A 252 -0.46 6.11 0.22
N ALA A 253 -0.69 7.19 -0.52
CA ALA A 253 -1.51 7.17 -1.74
C ALA A 253 -0.93 6.22 -2.81
N ASP A 254 0.39 6.26 -3.01
CA ASP A 254 1.08 5.37 -3.93
C ASP A 254 0.96 3.90 -3.48
N LEU A 255 1.15 3.62 -2.19
CA LEU A 255 1.00 2.26 -1.64
C LEU A 255 -0.45 1.75 -1.70
N GLU A 256 -1.45 2.62 -1.54
CA GLU A 256 -2.85 2.27 -1.75
C GLU A 256 -3.12 1.88 -3.20
N SER A 257 -2.58 2.64 -4.15
CA SER A 257 -2.71 2.32 -5.58
C SER A 257 -2.07 0.98 -5.92
N ALA A 258 -0.87 0.71 -5.38
CA ALA A 258 -0.17 -0.56 -5.55
C ALA A 258 -0.95 -1.74 -4.94
N HIS A 259 -1.50 -1.58 -3.73
CA HIS A 259 -2.37 -2.59 -3.10
C HIS A 259 -3.69 -2.81 -3.85
N ALA A 260 -4.27 -1.76 -4.44
CA ALA A 260 -5.47 -1.86 -5.27
C ALA A 260 -5.19 -2.56 -6.62
N GLU A 261 -4.01 -2.35 -7.20
CA GLU A 261 -3.57 -3.07 -8.40
C GLU A 261 -3.26 -4.53 -8.14
N ALA A 262 -2.58 -4.85 -7.02
CA ALA A 262 -2.29 -6.22 -6.63
C ALA A 262 -3.59 -7.04 -6.49
N ARG A 263 -4.62 -6.47 -5.84
CA ARG A 263 -5.95 -7.09 -5.73
C ARG A 263 -6.60 -7.33 -7.09
N ARG A 264 -6.54 -6.35 -8.00
CA ARG A 264 -7.09 -6.50 -9.36
C ARG A 264 -6.39 -7.60 -10.15
N ARG A 265 -5.10 -7.83 -9.93
CA ARG A 265 -4.35 -8.91 -10.62
C ARG A 265 -4.62 -10.29 -10.00
N GLY A 266 -4.81 -10.38 -8.69
CA GLY A 266 -5.16 -11.64 -8.00
C GLY A 266 -6.55 -12.17 -8.38
N GLY A 267 -7.50 -11.28 -8.70
CA GLY A 267 -8.86 -11.67 -9.09
C GLY A 267 -9.08 -12.06 -10.56
N VAL A 268 -8.07 -11.93 -11.43
CA VAL A 268 -8.19 -12.20 -12.88
C VAL A 268 -7.63 -13.59 -13.27
N GLY A 269 -7.30 -14.42 -12.28
CA GLY A 269 -6.76 -15.78 -12.47
C GLY A 269 -7.75 -16.93 -12.20
N ALA A 270 -9.06 -16.71 -12.35
CA ALA A 270 -10.08 -17.75 -12.29
C ALA A 270 -10.62 -18.07 -13.70
#